data_AF-A0A0P7B077-F1
#
_entry.id   AF-A0A0P7B077-F1
#
_cell.length_a   1.000
_cell.length_b   1.000
_cell.length_c   1.000
_cell.angle_alpha   90.00
_cell.angle_beta   90.00
_cell.angle_gamma   90.00
#
_symmetry.space_group_name_H-M   'P 1'
#
loop_
_entity.id
_entity.type
_entity.pdbx_description
1 polymer ?
#
loop_
_entity_poly.entity_id
_entity_poly.type
_entity_poly.pdbx_seq_one_letter_code
_entity_poly.pdbx_strand_id
1 'polypeptide(L)'
;MDQSSRRTFLQRIGKAAVGTMALPVFGKDLGSIWETTGITSPASDEPYWELVRSQFKLAEGLHYFNNASLGASSTHIQQATNTFRNTLDGFPSRYMWGGWDEAKEEVRQKVAELCG
;
A
#
# COMPACT_ATOMS: atom_id res chain seq x y z
N MET A 1 2.16 41.65 6.85
CA MET A 1 3.31 40.75 6.57
C MET A 1 4.25 41.47 5.63
N ASP A 2 5.51 41.62 6.03
CA ASP A 2 6.54 42.41 5.35
C ASP A 2 7.07 41.73 4.07
N GLN A 3 7.21 42.48 2.98
CA GLN A 3 7.69 42.05 1.65
C GLN A 3 9.12 41.48 1.71
N SER A 4 9.95 41.96 2.65
CA SER A 4 11.33 41.51 2.85
C SER A 4 11.42 40.04 3.28
N SER A 5 10.44 39.59 4.08
CA SER A 5 10.37 38.20 4.56
C SER A 5 10.04 37.21 3.45
N ARG A 6 9.27 37.62 2.43
CA ARG A 6 8.89 36.79 1.28
C ARG A 6 10.06 36.52 0.33
N ARG A 7 10.92 37.52 0.08
CA ARG A 7 12.12 37.36 -0.76
C ARG A 7 13.17 36.47 -0.11
N THR A 8 13.34 36.55 1.21
CA THR A 8 14.31 35.74 1.96
C THR A 8 13.92 34.25 1.99
N PHE A 9 12.63 33.95 2.07
CA PHE A 9 12.12 32.57 2.02
C PHE A 9 12.34 31.90 0.66
N LEU A 10 12.03 32.61 -0.44
CA LEU A 10 12.24 32.10 -1.80
C LEU A 10 13.73 31.90 -2.13
N GLN A 11 14.60 32.78 -1.64
CA GLN A 11 16.06 32.64 -1.81
C GLN A 11 16.64 31.42 -1.07
N ARG A 12 15.99 30.96 0.01
CA ARG A 12 16.40 29.75 0.75
C ARG A 12 15.98 28.45 0.06
N ILE A 13 14.86 28.44 -0.66
CA ILE A 13 14.42 27.28 -1.48
C ILE A 13 15.40 27.03 -2.64
N GLY A 14 15.93 28.08 -3.26
CA GLY A 14 16.84 27.98 -4.41
C GLY A 14 18.19 27.31 -4.12
N LYS A 15 18.60 27.16 -2.86
CA LYS A 15 19.88 26.52 -2.47
C LYS A 15 19.72 25.08 -1.97
N ALA A 16 18.50 24.54 -1.93
CA ALA A 16 18.19 23.19 -1.41
C ALA A 16 17.68 22.22 -2.50
N ALA A 17 17.98 22.48 -3.77
CA ALA A 17 17.49 21.70 -4.91
C ALA A 17 18.45 20.60 -5.41
N VAL A 18 19.40 20.16 -4.58
CA VAL A 18 20.29 19.03 -4.92
C VAL A 18 20.13 17.96 -3.84
N GLY A 19 19.34 16.93 -4.14
CA GLY A 19 19.27 15.71 -3.36
C GLY A 19 17.89 15.42 -2.77
N THR A 20 17.22 14.45 -3.38
CA THR A 20 16.09 13.69 -2.81
C THR A 20 14.71 14.32 -2.96
N MET A 21 14.16 14.26 -4.18
CA MET A 21 12.77 13.84 -4.30
C MET A 21 12.79 12.41 -4.86
N ALA A 22 12.86 11.46 -3.93
CA ALA A 22 12.44 10.09 -4.20
C ALA A 22 11.01 10.17 -4.76
N LEU A 23 10.84 9.78 -6.01
CA LEU A 23 9.52 9.60 -6.61
C LEU A 23 8.73 8.67 -5.68
N PRO A 24 7.50 9.01 -5.25
CA PRO A 24 6.64 8.01 -4.66
C PRO A 24 6.32 7.01 -5.76
N VAL A 25 7.00 5.87 -5.75
CA VAL A 25 6.58 4.69 -6.52
C VAL A 25 5.37 4.09 -5.79
N PHE A 26 4.30 4.86 -5.68
CA PHE A 26 3.07 4.45 -5.00
C PHE A 26 1.91 4.78 -5.91
N GLY A 27 1.25 3.72 -6.41
CA GLY A 27 0.29 3.78 -7.50
C GLY A 27 0.60 2.81 -8.64
N LYS A 28 1.64 1.96 -8.51
CA LYS A 28 1.79 0.81 -9.39
C LYS A 28 0.65 -0.17 -9.14
N ASP A 29 -0.09 -0.43 -10.20
CA ASP A 29 -1.12 -1.46 -10.35
C ASP A 29 -0.71 -2.73 -9.57
N LEU A 30 -1.62 -3.29 -8.77
CA LEU A 30 -1.37 -4.54 -8.04
C LEU A 30 -0.92 -5.65 -9.00
N GLY A 31 -1.39 -5.62 -10.26
CA GLY A 31 -0.92 -6.50 -11.32
C GLY A 31 0.58 -6.37 -11.61
N SER A 32 1.11 -5.13 -11.65
CA SER A 32 2.54 -4.90 -11.88
C SER A 32 3.44 -5.32 -10.70
N ILE A 33 2.91 -5.31 -9.47
CA ILE A 33 3.60 -5.84 -8.28
C ILE A 33 3.64 -7.37 -8.34
N TRP A 34 2.56 -8.00 -8.79
CA TRP A 34 2.46 -9.45 -8.98
C TRP A 34 3.41 -9.96 -10.07
N GLU A 35 3.53 -9.22 -11.17
CA GLU A 35 4.54 -9.45 -12.21
C GLU A 35 5.96 -9.24 -11.71
N THR A 36 6.21 -8.17 -10.95
CA THR A 36 7.54 -7.88 -10.37
C THR A 36 7.96 -8.90 -9.31
N THR A 37 6.99 -9.50 -8.60
CA THR A 37 7.24 -10.58 -7.62
C THR A 37 7.35 -11.96 -8.28
N GLY A 38 7.09 -12.09 -9.58
CA GLY A 38 7.26 -13.34 -10.32
C GLY A 38 6.07 -14.30 -10.20
N ILE A 39 4.91 -13.83 -9.72
CA ILE A 39 3.74 -14.68 -9.54
C ILE A 39 2.89 -14.73 -10.82
N THR A 40 3.52 -14.93 -11.97
CA THR A 40 2.85 -14.80 -13.28
C THR A 40 2.23 -16.08 -13.81
N SER A 41 2.28 -17.17 -13.04
CA SER A 41 1.97 -18.53 -13.52
C SER A 41 1.10 -19.29 -12.50
N PRO A 42 0.28 -20.28 -12.94
CA PRO A 42 -0.35 -21.26 -12.05
C PRO A 42 0.66 -22.26 -11.47
N ALA A 43 1.90 -21.80 -11.22
CA ALA A 43 2.90 -22.57 -10.52
C ALA A 43 2.40 -22.80 -9.09
N SER A 44 2.46 -24.05 -8.64
CA SER A 44 2.05 -24.48 -7.31
C SER A 44 3.14 -25.33 -6.66
N ASP A 45 4.38 -25.14 -7.13
CA ASP A 45 5.58 -25.79 -6.65
C ASP A 45 6.17 -25.07 -5.42
N GLU A 46 7.16 -25.70 -4.77
CA GLU A 46 7.72 -25.19 -3.52
C GLU A 46 8.27 -23.75 -3.63
N PRO A 47 9.00 -23.35 -4.69
CA PRO A 47 9.49 -21.97 -4.83
C PRO A 47 8.37 -20.93 -4.87
N TYR A 48 7.24 -21.27 -5.50
CA TYR A 48 6.05 -20.42 -5.48
C TYR A 48 5.52 -20.25 -4.05
N TRP A 49 5.43 -21.32 -3.26
CA TRP A 49 4.95 -21.24 -1.89
C TRP A 49 5.93 -20.56 -0.94
N GLU A 50 7.24 -20.71 -1.14
CA GLU A 50 8.27 -19.96 -0.45
C GLU A 50 8.13 -18.45 -0.71
N LEU A 51 7.87 -18.07 -1.97
CA LEU A 51 7.60 -16.69 -2.35
C LEU A 51 6.31 -16.17 -1.70
N VAL A 52 5.19 -16.92 -1.74
CA VAL A 52 3.94 -16.54 -1.06
C VAL A 52 4.19 -16.36 0.44
N ARG A 53 4.88 -17.32 1.09
CA ARG A 53 5.22 -17.26 2.52
C ARG A 53 6.08 -16.03 2.85
N SER A 54 7.01 -15.64 1.98
CA SER A 54 7.90 -14.49 2.19
C SER A 54 7.14 -13.16 2.34
N GLN A 55 5.88 -13.09 1.87
CA GLN A 55 5.03 -11.91 2.01
C GLN A 55 4.40 -11.78 3.41
N PHE A 56 4.59 -12.73 4.32
CA PHE A 56 4.03 -12.70 5.66
C PHE A 56 5.13 -12.56 6.71
N LYS A 57 4.95 -11.63 7.64
CA LYS A 57 5.81 -11.49 8.81
C LYS A 57 5.24 -12.32 9.96
N LEU A 58 5.60 -13.60 9.98
CA LEU A 58 5.23 -14.53 11.05
C LEU A 58 6.28 -14.48 12.17
N ALA A 59 5.86 -14.77 13.41
CA ALA A 59 6.78 -14.81 14.53
C ALA A 59 7.70 -16.04 14.44
N GLU A 60 8.96 -15.86 14.81
CA GLU A 60 9.95 -16.93 14.82
C GLU A 60 9.59 -18.01 15.85
N GLY A 61 9.87 -19.27 15.53
CA GLY A 61 9.63 -20.41 16.41
C GLY A 61 8.16 -20.85 16.52
N LEU A 62 7.23 -20.19 15.81
CA LEU A 62 5.81 -20.56 15.80
C LEU A 62 5.37 -21.22 14.49
N HIS A 63 4.52 -22.23 14.61
CA HIS A 63 3.83 -22.86 13.49
C HIS A 63 2.37 -22.45 13.46
N TYR A 64 1.92 -21.98 12.30
CA TYR A 64 0.60 -21.38 12.13
C TYR A 64 -0.34 -22.35 11.38
N PHE A 65 -1.06 -23.19 12.13
CA PHE A 65 -1.98 -24.18 11.56
C PHE A 65 -3.43 -23.70 11.42
N ASN A 66 -3.80 -22.58 12.06
CA ASN A 66 -5.17 -22.04 12.06
C ASN A 66 -5.32 -20.74 11.25
N ASN A 67 -4.63 -20.65 10.11
CA ASN A 67 -4.64 -19.44 9.28
C ASN A 67 -5.99 -19.14 8.60
N ALA A 68 -6.92 -20.11 8.57
CA ALA A 68 -8.25 -19.90 8.02
C ALA A 68 -9.12 -18.98 8.90
N SER A 69 -8.94 -19.01 10.24
CA SER A 69 -9.69 -18.14 11.16
C SER A 69 -8.88 -16.97 11.69
N LEU A 70 -7.57 -17.16 11.92
CA LEU A 70 -6.65 -16.16 12.46
C LEU A 70 -5.37 -16.10 11.64
N GLY A 71 -5.52 -15.79 10.35
CA GLY A 71 -4.40 -15.58 9.44
C GLY A 71 -3.79 -14.18 9.57
N ALA A 72 -2.47 -14.09 9.44
CA ALA A 72 -1.81 -12.81 9.24
C ALA A 72 -2.15 -12.26 7.85
N SER A 73 -2.27 -10.93 7.73
CA SER A 73 -2.32 -10.29 6.41
C SER A 73 -0.91 -10.22 5.80
N SER A 74 -0.79 -10.29 4.47
CA SER A 74 0.48 -10.07 3.80
C SER A 74 1.00 -8.65 4.03
N THR A 75 2.31 -8.43 3.88
CA THR A 75 2.96 -7.13 4.07
C THR A 75 2.37 -6.03 3.20
N HIS A 76 1.97 -6.37 1.97
CA HIS A 76 1.30 -5.46 1.05
C HIS A 76 -0.05 -4.97 1.60
N ILE A 77 -0.87 -5.89 2.12
CA ILE A 77 -2.17 -5.54 2.73
C ILE A 77 -1.94 -4.70 3.99
N GLN A 78 -0.99 -5.08 4.85
CA GLN A 78 -0.64 -4.30 6.05
C GLN A 78 -0.24 -2.86 5.69
N GLN A 79 0.59 -2.69 4.66
CA GLN A 79 1.01 -1.37 4.19
C GLN A 79 -0.16 -0.54 3.64
N ALA A 80 -1.04 -1.14 2.84
CA ALA A 80 -2.23 -0.49 2.31
C ALA A 80 -3.16 -0.04 3.45
N THR A 81 -3.41 -0.89 4.44
CA THR A 81 -4.22 -0.57 5.62
C THR A 81 -3.62 0.59 6.42
N ASN A 82 -2.31 0.58 6.67
CA ASN A 82 -1.64 1.66 7.41
C ASN A 82 -1.66 2.98 6.63
N THR A 83 -1.50 2.93 5.31
CA THR A 83 -1.59 4.12 4.45
C THR A 83 -2.99 4.73 4.49
N PHE A 84 -4.02 3.87 4.41
CA PHE A 84 -5.39 4.32 4.54
C PHE A 84 -5.67 4.92 5.91
N ARG A 85 -5.17 4.30 6.99
CA ARG A 85 -5.25 4.88 8.34
C ARG A 85 -4.66 6.28 8.40
N ASN A 86 -3.44 6.46 7.89
CA ASN A 86 -2.79 7.77 7.87
C ASN A 86 -3.58 8.81 7.06
N THR A 87 -4.25 8.38 5.99
CA THR A 87 -5.14 9.24 5.20
C THR A 87 -6.35 9.68 6.02
N LEU A 88 -6.95 8.79 6.80
CA LEU A 88 -8.08 9.15 7.66
C LEU A 88 -7.65 10.08 8.80
N ASP A 89 -6.46 9.86 9.37
CA ASP A 89 -5.92 10.75 10.41
C ASP A 89 -5.63 12.15 9.84
N GLY A 90 -5.13 12.25 8.60
CA GLY A 90 -4.87 13.52 7.90
C GLY A 90 -6.09 14.18 7.27
N PHE A 91 -7.16 13.42 7.02
CA PHE A 91 -8.38 13.89 6.34
C PHE A 91 -9.65 13.23 6.92
N PRO A 92 -9.99 13.50 8.20
CA PRO A 92 -11.02 12.76 8.92
C PRO A 92 -12.43 12.93 8.35
N SER A 93 -12.69 13.99 7.59
CA SER A 93 -13.99 14.18 6.91
C SER A 93 -14.25 13.15 5.81
N ARG A 94 -13.22 12.56 5.18
CA ARG A 94 -13.40 11.45 4.21
C ARG A 94 -13.85 10.16 4.88
N TYR A 95 -13.51 9.99 6.16
CA TYR A 95 -14.07 8.90 6.96
C TYR A 95 -15.54 9.18 7.28
N MET A 96 -15.87 10.40 7.74
CA MET A 96 -17.22 10.74 8.20
C MET A 96 -18.25 10.92 7.09
N TRP A 97 -17.86 11.51 5.97
CA TRP A 97 -18.79 11.94 4.90
C TRP A 97 -18.55 11.19 3.58
N GLY A 98 -17.67 10.19 3.56
CA GLY A 98 -17.51 9.24 2.47
C GLY A 98 -16.62 9.71 1.32
N GLY A 99 -17.04 9.41 0.09
CA GLY A 99 -16.25 9.60 -1.14
C GLY A 99 -15.40 8.38 -1.54
N TRP A 100 -15.89 7.19 -1.18
CA TRP A 100 -15.34 5.89 -1.53
C TRP A 100 -16.36 5.00 -2.23
N ASP A 101 -17.46 5.57 -2.75
CA ASP A 101 -18.54 4.79 -3.35
C ASP A 101 -18.06 4.01 -4.58
N GLU A 102 -17.27 4.65 -5.44
CA GLU A 102 -16.62 4.01 -6.58
C GLU A 102 -15.67 2.89 -6.14
N ALA A 103 -14.80 3.15 -5.16
CA ALA A 103 -13.86 2.15 -4.65
C ALA A 103 -14.56 0.95 -3.97
N LYS A 104 -15.67 1.18 -3.27
CA LYS A 104 -16.52 0.10 -2.73
C LYS A 104 -17.12 -0.74 -3.87
N GLU A 105 -17.58 -0.09 -4.93
CA GLU A 105 -18.17 -0.80 -6.06
C GLU A 105 -17.13 -1.61 -6.84
N GLU A 106 -15.93 -1.07 -7.02
CA GLU A 106 -14.79 -1.80 -7.59
C GLU A 106 -14.48 -3.07 -6.79
N VAL A 107 -14.45 -2.98 -5.46
CA VAL A 107 -14.25 -4.17 -4.60
C VAL A 107 -15.39 -5.17 -4.76
N ARG A 108 -16.65 -4.72 -4.83
CA ARG A 108 -17.80 -5.61 -5.06
C ARG A 108 -17.69 -6.35 -6.39
N GLN A 109 -17.31 -5.66 -7.47
CA GLN A 109 -17.11 -6.26 -8.78
C GLN A 109 -16.00 -7.32 -8.74
N LYS A 110 -14.85 -7.03 -8.14
CA LYS A 110 -13.75 -8.00 -7.99
C LYS A 110 -14.17 -9.23 -7.17
N VAL A 111 -14.98 -9.05 -6.13
CA VAL A 111 -15.51 -10.17 -5.33
C VAL A 111 -16.50 -10.99 -6.14
N ALA A 112 -17.38 -10.36 -6.93
CA ALA A 112 -18.29 -11.07 -7.82
C ALA A 112 -17.52 -11.89 -8.86
N GLU A 113 -16.53 -11.29 -9.53
CA GLU A 113 -15.66 -12.00 -10.48
C GLU A 113 -14.92 -13.19 -9.85
N LEU A 114 -14.46 -13.04 -8.60
CA LEU A 114 -13.78 -14.12 -7.86
C LEU A 114 -14.72 -15.27 -7.49
N CYS A 115 -15.99 -14.97 -7.17
CA CYS A 115 -16.96 -15.95 -6.71
C CYS A 115 -17.81 -16.58 -7.82
N GLY A 116 -17.79 -16.02 -9.03
CA GLY A 116 -18.62 -16.43 -10.18
C GLY A 116 -20.05 -15.90 -10.10
#